data_AF-A0A0Q5D6C3-F1
#
_entry.id   AF-A0A0Q5D6C3-F1
#
_cell.length_a   1.000
_cell.length_b   1.000
_cell.length_c   1.000
_cell.angle_alpha   90.00
_cell.angle_beta   90.00
_cell.angle_gamma   90.00
#
_symmetry.space_group_name_H-M   'P 1'
#
loop_
_entity.id
_entity.type
_entity.pdbx_description
1 polymer ?
#
loop_
_entity_poly.entity_id
_entity_poly.type
_entity_poly.pdbx_seq_one_letter_code
_entity_poly.pdbx_strand_id
1 'polypeptide(L)'
;MRHAAVPAPALPLLLMLALGVASCDGGEPAQEATVVATKSDAEVPAWLSPTDGMEPALWLARREPGQPASGAHVRSDDLRHSLARAAETFIEDPRMIANRTVQLGQMLAEAGAPETYADLLDGLEEAAAPTHRKQLYGELCQHYYNTRQQGLDRAQTLARLTERYAAQPAAPATTP
;
A
#
# COMPACT_ATOMS: atom_id res chain seq x y z
N MET A 1 6.93 56.24 6.62
CA MET A 1 6.69 57.07 5.42
C MET A 1 6.96 56.19 4.21
N ARG A 2 5.91 55.64 3.58
CA ARG A 2 5.34 56.02 2.26
C ARG A 2 6.36 55.76 1.12
N HIS A 3 6.13 54.96 0.08
CA HIS A 3 4.99 54.80 -0.85
C HIS A 3 5.09 53.40 -1.52
N ALA A 4 4.05 52.56 -1.61
CA ALA A 4 2.92 52.52 -2.56
C ALA A 4 3.14 51.63 -3.82
N ALA A 5 2.46 50.47 -3.82
CA ALA A 5 1.64 49.79 -4.84
C ALA A 5 1.91 49.84 -6.38
N VAL A 6 1.96 48.63 -6.98
CA VAL A 6 1.17 48.07 -8.14
C VAL A 6 1.50 48.62 -9.57
N PRO A 7 1.27 47.95 -10.74
CA PRO A 7 0.47 46.72 -11.07
C PRO A 7 1.10 45.64 -11.98
N ALA A 8 0.38 44.53 -12.11
CA ALA A 8 0.43 43.58 -13.23
C ALA A 8 -0.44 44.04 -14.42
N PRO A 9 -0.19 43.55 -15.64
CA PRO A 9 -1.25 43.41 -16.64
C PRO A 9 -1.40 41.99 -17.18
N ALA A 10 -2.67 41.60 -17.30
CA ALA A 10 -3.18 40.43 -17.99
C ALA A 10 -2.96 40.49 -19.51
N LEU A 11 -2.93 39.34 -20.18
CA LEU A 11 -3.27 39.24 -21.59
C LEU A 11 -4.23 38.05 -21.82
N PRO A 12 -5.52 38.31 -22.11
CA PRO A 12 -6.45 37.32 -22.61
C PRO A 12 -6.36 37.28 -24.14
N LEU A 13 -6.37 36.09 -24.75
CA LEU A 13 -6.60 35.95 -26.18
C LEU A 13 -7.95 35.26 -26.40
N LEU A 14 -8.91 36.06 -26.86
CA LEU A 14 -10.25 35.71 -27.29
C LEU A 14 -10.28 35.87 -28.83
N LEU A 15 -10.72 34.85 -29.56
CA LEU A 15 -11.40 34.90 -30.88
C LEU A 15 -11.54 33.44 -31.36
N MET A 16 -12.57 32.93 -32.03
CA MET A 16 -13.97 33.27 -32.34
C MET A 16 -14.41 32.20 -33.39
N LEU A 17 -15.73 32.09 -33.61
CA LEU A 17 -16.41 31.52 -34.81
C LEU A 17 -16.34 29.98 -34.99
N ALA A 18 -17.38 29.26 -35.44
CA ALA A 18 -18.72 29.62 -35.93
C ALA A 18 -19.66 28.38 -35.87
N LEU A 19 -20.95 28.68 -35.97
CA LEU A 19 -22.10 27.77 -36.14
C LEU A 19 -21.94 26.76 -37.30
N GLY A 20 -22.55 25.58 -37.12
CA GLY A 20 -22.95 24.67 -38.20
C GLY A 20 -24.19 23.88 -37.79
N VAL A 21 -25.29 24.06 -38.52
CA VAL A 21 -26.61 23.45 -38.31
C VAL A 21 -26.74 22.17 -39.15
N ALA A 22 -27.40 21.15 -38.58
CA ALA A 22 -28.22 20.09 -39.19
C ALA A 22 -27.79 19.38 -40.49
N SER A 23 -27.76 18.02 -40.47
CA SER A 23 -28.51 17.16 -41.42
C SER A 23 -28.31 15.66 -41.11
N CYS A 24 -29.43 14.90 -41.20
CA CYS A 24 -29.66 13.48 -41.59
C CYS A 24 -28.64 12.38 -41.17
N ASP A 25 -29.00 11.14 -40.89
CA ASP A 25 -30.06 10.28 -41.40
C ASP A 25 -30.14 9.04 -40.49
N GLY A 26 -31.30 8.38 -40.47
CA GLY A 26 -31.51 7.14 -39.72
C GLY A 26 -30.69 5.99 -40.29
N GLY A 27 -29.91 5.34 -39.43
CA GLY A 27 -29.31 4.03 -39.70
C GLY A 27 -29.28 3.24 -38.40
N GLU A 28 -30.11 2.21 -38.28
CA GLU A 28 -30.06 1.27 -37.17
C GLU A 28 -28.69 0.58 -37.16
N PRO A 29 -27.94 0.57 -36.05
CA PRO A 29 -26.69 -0.16 -36.01
C PRO A 29 -26.99 -1.66 -35.96
N ALA A 30 -26.52 -2.36 -36.99
CA ALA A 30 -26.38 -3.80 -36.97
C ALA A 30 -25.65 -4.23 -35.70
N GLN A 31 -26.17 -5.24 -35.01
CA GLN A 31 -25.53 -5.90 -33.88
C GLN A 31 -24.19 -6.51 -34.34
N GLU A 32 -23.13 -5.72 -34.24
CA GLU A 32 -21.78 -6.27 -34.17
C GLU A 32 -21.69 -7.08 -32.88
N ALA A 33 -21.45 -8.39 -33.05
CA ALA A 33 -21.09 -9.28 -31.97
C ALA A 33 -19.92 -8.66 -31.22
N THR A 34 -20.23 -8.07 -30.08
CA THR A 34 -19.25 -7.41 -29.24
C THR A 34 -18.31 -8.51 -28.77
N VAL A 35 -17.11 -8.52 -29.33
CA VAL A 35 -15.98 -9.24 -28.76
C VAL A 35 -15.90 -8.77 -27.31
N VAL A 36 -16.35 -9.62 -26.39
CA VAL A 36 -16.17 -9.39 -24.96
C VAL A 36 -14.67 -9.48 -24.76
N ALA A 37 -14.02 -8.32 -24.74
CA ALA A 37 -12.71 -8.19 -24.12
C ALA A 37 -12.87 -8.77 -22.72
N THR A 38 -12.39 -10.00 -22.52
CA THR A 38 -12.08 -10.47 -21.18
C THR A 38 -11.27 -9.34 -20.57
N LYS A 39 -11.75 -8.74 -19.48
CA LYS A 39 -11.04 -7.73 -18.69
C LYS A 39 -9.70 -8.33 -18.24
N SER A 40 -8.74 -8.37 -19.16
CA SER A 40 -7.35 -8.66 -18.90
C SER A 40 -6.86 -7.43 -18.15
N ASP A 41 -6.52 -7.61 -16.88
CA ASP A 41 -6.13 -6.56 -15.94
C ASP A 41 -7.21 -5.50 -15.70
N ALA A 42 -8.15 -5.79 -14.80
CA ALA A 42 -8.61 -4.71 -13.94
C ALA A 42 -7.37 -4.10 -13.26
N GLU A 43 -7.16 -2.80 -13.49
CA GLU A 43 -6.07 -2.02 -12.90
C GLU A 43 -5.94 -2.35 -11.41
N VAL A 44 -4.76 -2.79 -10.99
CA VAL A 44 -4.56 -3.24 -9.62
C VAL A 44 -4.52 -1.99 -8.72
N PRO A 45 -5.44 -1.81 -7.77
CA PRO A 45 -5.60 -0.54 -7.06
C PRO A 45 -4.34 -0.20 -6.25
N ALA A 46 -3.85 1.04 -6.31
CA ALA A 46 -2.62 1.45 -5.61
C ALA A 46 -2.67 1.22 -4.09
N TRP A 47 -3.87 1.20 -3.51
CA TRP A 47 -4.13 0.97 -2.10
C TRP A 47 -5.43 0.16 -1.94
N LEU A 48 -5.48 -0.80 -1.00
CA LEU A 48 -6.72 -1.53 -0.72
C LEU A 48 -7.65 -0.75 0.21
N SER A 49 -8.79 -0.34 -0.32
CA SER A 49 -9.93 0.18 0.43
C SER A 49 -10.76 -0.95 1.05
N PRO A 50 -11.62 -0.66 2.05
CA PRO A 50 -12.52 -1.66 2.64
C PRO A 50 -13.52 -2.30 1.65
N THR A 51 -13.82 -1.62 0.55
CA THR A 51 -14.80 -2.07 -0.46
C THR A 51 -14.17 -2.82 -1.62
N ASP A 52 -12.84 -2.88 -1.69
CA ASP A 52 -12.16 -3.62 -2.76
C ASP A 52 -12.35 -5.13 -2.55
N GLY A 53 -12.82 -5.82 -3.59
CA GLY A 53 -12.98 -7.28 -3.58
C GLY A 53 -11.69 -8.05 -3.83
N MET A 54 -10.54 -7.37 -3.94
CA MET A 54 -9.25 -8.02 -4.19
C MET A 54 -8.70 -8.63 -2.90
N GLU A 55 -8.27 -9.88 -2.99
CA GLU A 55 -7.66 -10.60 -1.87
C GLU A 55 -6.30 -9.97 -1.49
N PRO A 56 -6.05 -9.66 -0.19
CA PRO A 56 -4.84 -8.94 0.23
C PRO A 56 -3.51 -9.62 -0.12
N ALA A 57 -3.40 -10.96 -0.04
CA ALA A 57 -2.16 -11.65 -0.38
C ALA A 57 -1.88 -11.59 -1.88
N LEU A 58 -2.90 -11.79 -2.73
CA LEU A 58 -2.77 -11.61 -4.17
C LEU A 58 -2.41 -10.16 -4.54
N TRP A 59 -3.00 -9.18 -3.86
CA TRP A 59 -2.69 -7.77 -4.06
C TRP A 59 -1.25 -7.42 -3.70
N LEU A 60 -0.73 -7.96 -2.58
CA LEU A 60 0.68 -7.87 -2.20
C LEU A 60 1.59 -8.55 -3.22
N ALA A 61 1.25 -9.78 -3.62
CA ALA A 61 2.05 -10.54 -4.56
C ALA A 61 2.21 -9.78 -5.89
N ARG A 62 1.16 -9.15 -6.40
CA ARG A 62 1.24 -8.33 -7.63
C ARG A 62 2.15 -7.10 -7.50
N ARG A 63 2.52 -6.70 -6.28
CA ARG A 63 3.36 -5.52 -5.97
C ARG A 63 4.79 -5.85 -5.54
N GLU A 64 5.11 -7.12 -5.38
CA GLU A 64 6.40 -7.54 -4.86
C GLU A 64 7.57 -6.91 -5.65
N PRO A 65 8.49 -6.21 -4.96
CA PRO A 65 9.58 -5.51 -5.63
C PRO A 65 10.42 -6.43 -6.51
N GLY A 66 10.62 -6.02 -7.77
CA GLY A 66 11.49 -6.73 -8.71
C GLY A 66 10.96 -8.07 -9.21
N GLN A 67 9.73 -8.47 -8.88
CA GLN A 67 9.16 -9.75 -9.30
C GLN A 67 8.15 -9.59 -10.45
N PRO A 68 8.13 -10.52 -11.42
CA PRO A 68 7.16 -10.48 -12.50
C PRO A 68 5.74 -10.80 -12.00
N ALA A 69 4.74 -10.21 -12.67
CA ALA A 69 3.33 -10.41 -12.36
C ALA A 69 2.86 -11.86 -12.60
N SER A 70 3.47 -12.59 -13.53
CA SER A 70 3.13 -13.98 -13.84
C SER A 70 3.31 -14.93 -12.66
N GLY A 71 4.20 -14.61 -11.71
CA GLY A 71 4.43 -15.38 -10.49
C GLY A 71 3.52 -15.02 -9.32
N ALA A 72 2.61 -14.05 -9.47
CA ALA A 72 1.85 -13.50 -8.35
C ALA A 72 0.93 -14.53 -7.67
N HIS A 73 0.35 -15.48 -8.42
CA HIS A 73 -0.50 -16.50 -7.81
C HIS A 73 0.27 -17.42 -6.86
N VAL A 74 1.44 -17.92 -7.27
CA VAL A 74 2.29 -18.76 -6.42
C VAL A 74 2.74 -17.99 -5.18
N ARG A 75 3.23 -16.76 -5.35
CA ARG A 75 3.66 -15.91 -4.23
C ARG A 75 2.51 -15.54 -3.28
N SER A 76 1.28 -15.44 -3.80
CA SER A 76 0.10 -15.15 -2.98
C SER A 76 -0.19 -16.26 -1.97
N ASP A 77 0.19 -17.50 -2.25
CA ASP A 77 -0.04 -18.61 -1.32
C ASP A 77 0.85 -18.49 -0.08
N ASP A 78 2.13 -18.14 -0.24
CA ASP A 78 3.05 -17.90 0.87
C ASP A 78 2.67 -16.65 1.67
N LEU A 79 2.30 -15.57 0.96
CA LEU A 79 1.85 -14.33 1.59
C LEU A 79 0.56 -14.50 2.37
N ARG A 80 -0.32 -15.42 1.96
CA ARG A 80 -1.55 -15.72 2.70
C ARG A 80 -1.27 -16.30 4.08
N HIS A 81 -0.29 -17.20 4.17
CA HIS A 81 0.15 -17.76 5.45
C HIS A 81 0.79 -16.69 6.34
N SER A 82 1.63 -15.85 5.76
CA SER A 82 2.32 -14.77 6.47
C SER A 82 1.34 -13.73 7.00
N LEU A 83 0.36 -13.32 6.18
CA LEU A 83 -0.73 -12.42 6.61
C LEU A 83 -1.62 -13.04 7.69
N ALA A 84 -1.92 -14.34 7.60
CA ALA A 84 -2.71 -15.02 8.61
C ALA A 84 -2.00 -15.01 9.98
N ARG A 85 -0.70 -15.33 10.02
CA ARG A 85 0.10 -15.21 11.27
C ARG A 85 0.12 -13.78 11.79
N ALA A 86 0.37 -12.81 10.92
CA ALA A 86 0.36 -11.41 11.30
C ALA A 86 -0.99 -10.96 11.88
N ALA A 87 -2.13 -11.41 11.33
CA ALA A 87 -3.46 -11.08 11.85
C ALA A 87 -3.75 -11.67 13.25
N GLU A 88 -3.11 -12.78 13.60
CA GLU A 88 -3.18 -13.32 14.97
C GLU A 88 -2.35 -12.48 15.96
N THR A 89 -1.19 -11.97 15.52
CA THR A 89 -0.27 -11.18 16.36
C THR A 89 -0.68 -9.71 16.51
N PHE A 90 -1.25 -9.12 15.48
CA PHE A 90 -1.58 -7.69 15.43
C PHE A 90 -3.08 -7.41 15.59
N ILE A 91 -3.39 -6.19 16.01
CA ILE A 91 -4.79 -5.71 16.17
C ILE A 91 -5.46 -5.50 14.80
N GLU A 92 -4.67 -5.33 13.76
CA GLU A 92 -5.13 -4.87 12.45
C GLU A 92 -5.60 -6.01 11.56
N ASP A 93 -6.58 -5.70 10.70
CA ASP A 93 -7.07 -6.65 9.71
C ASP A 93 -6.03 -6.91 8.58
N PRO A 94 -6.11 -8.04 7.86
CA PRO A 94 -5.16 -8.39 6.80
C PRO A 94 -4.98 -7.33 5.71
N ARG A 95 -6.02 -6.56 5.39
CA ARG A 95 -5.95 -5.49 4.39
C ARG A 95 -5.10 -4.33 4.91
N MET A 96 -5.28 -3.93 6.18
CA MET A 96 -4.44 -2.89 6.79
C MET A 96 -2.98 -3.33 6.91
N ILE A 97 -2.73 -4.58 7.31
CA ILE A 97 -1.38 -5.16 7.37
C ILE A 97 -0.74 -5.16 5.99
N ALA A 98 -1.45 -5.61 4.95
CA ALA A 98 -0.96 -5.60 3.57
C ALA A 98 -0.60 -4.18 3.10
N ASN A 99 -1.50 -3.22 3.26
CA ASN A 99 -1.25 -1.83 2.85
C ASN A 99 -0.01 -1.23 3.53
N ARG A 100 0.15 -1.45 4.84
CA ARG A 100 1.30 -0.97 5.60
C ARG A 100 2.60 -1.68 5.21
N THR A 101 2.52 -2.95 4.82
CA THR A 101 3.67 -3.71 4.31
C THR A 101 4.15 -3.13 2.97
N VAL A 102 3.24 -2.80 2.05
CA VAL A 102 3.61 -2.13 0.79
C VAL A 102 4.27 -0.78 1.06
N GLN A 103 3.67 0.04 1.93
CA GLN A 103 4.22 1.33 2.29
C GLN A 103 5.63 1.21 2.87
N LEU A 104 5.85 0.28 3.81
CA LEU A 104 7.17 0.03 4.39
C LEU A 104 8.18 -0.43 3.34
N GLY A 105 7.82 -1.41 2.51
CA GLY A 105 8.72 -1.92 1.46
C GLY A 105 9.09 -0.85 0.44
N GLN A 106 8.17 0.06 0.09
CA GLN A 106 8.46 1.21 -0.76
C GLN A 106 9.47 2.15 -0.11
N MET A 107 9.26 2.53 1.16
CA MET A 107 10.19 3.39 1.89
C MET A 107 11.59 2.77 2.00
N LEU A 108 11.68 1.46 2.23
CA LEU A 108 12.95 0.72 2.28
C LEU A 108 13.64 0.66 0.92
N ALA A 109 12.88 0.43 -0.15
CA ALA A 109 13.42 0.45 -1.51
C ALA A 109 13.94 1.84 -1.90
N GLU A 110 13.21 2.91 -1.56
CA GLU A 110 13.65 4.30 -1.75
C GLU A 110 14.94 4.61 -0.96
N ALA A 111 15.10 4.03 0.22
CA ALA A 111 16.32 4.11 1.03
C ALA A 111 17.47 3.22 0.51
N GLY A 112 17.29 2.49 -0.60
CA GLY A 112 18.31 1.63 -1.19
C GLY A 112 18.48 0.27 -0.51
N ALA A 113 17.52 -0.14 0.32
CA ALA A 113 17.54 -1.40 1.05
C ALA A 113 16.22 -2.18 0.87
N PRO A 114 15.88 -2.58 -0.37
CA PRO A 114 14.63 -3.30 -0.63
C PRO A 114 14.60 -4.65 0.10
N GLU A 115 13.42 -5.01 0.61
CA GLU A 115 13.16 -6.28 1.30
C GLU A 115 11.87 -6.87 0.73
N THR A 116 11.75 -8.21 0.74
CA THR A 116 10.53 -8.87 0.25
C THR A 116 9.38 -8.68 1.22
N TYR A 117 8.14 -8.70 0.74
CA TYR A 117 6.98 -8.55 1.60
C TYR A 117 6.79 -9.72 2.56
N ALA A 118 7.15 -10.94 2.15
CA ALA A 118 7.15 -12.09 3.04
C ALA A 118 8.16 -11.90 4.18
N ASP A 119 9.39 -11.49 3.85
CA ASP A 119 10.42 -11.21 4.85
C ASP A 119 9.98 -10.11 5.83
N LEU A 120 9.35 -9.04 5.35
CA LEU A 120 8.84 -7.97 6.22
C LEU A 120 7.75 -8.48 7.18
N LEU A 121 6.75 -9.22 6.67
CA LEU A 121 5.68 -9.78 7.49
C LEU A 121 6.22 -10.71 8.56
N ASP A 122 7.09 -11.65 8.17
CA ASP A 122 7.60 -12.69 9.06
C ASP A 122 8.53 -12.12 10.13
N GLY A 123 9.45 -11.24 9.73
CA GLY A 123 10.38 -10.64 10.69
C GLY A 123 9.67 -9.75 11.70
N LEU A 124 8.67 -8.98 11.26
CA LEU A 124 7.89 -8.12 12.14
C LEU A 124 6.97 -8.92 13.07
N GLU A 125 6.37 -10.00 12.58
CA GLU A 125 5.61 -10.93 13.42
C GLU A 125 6.50 -11.57 14.49
N GLU A 126 7.66 -12.11 14.11
CA GLU A 126 8.63 -12.71 15.05
C GLU A 126 9.13 -11.69 16.08
N ALA A 127 9.42 -10.46 15.67
CA ALA A 127 9.84 -9.40 16.58
C ALA A 127 8.75 -9.00 17.58
N ALA A 128 7.48 -9.16 17.21
CA ALA A 128 6.37 -8.92 18.11
C ALA A 128 6.06 -10.13 19.00
N ALA A 129 6.35 -11.37 18.58
CA ALA A 129 5.93 -12.61 19.24
C ALA A 129 6.20 -12.70 20.77
N PRO A 130 7.29 -12.14 21.34
CA PRO A 130 7.51 -12.16 22.79
C PRO A 130 6.54 -11.30 23.61
N THR A 131 5.73 -10.46 22.97
CA THR A 131 4.73 -9.62 23.63
C THR A 131 3.63 -10.45 24.29
N HIS A 132 3.11 -9.99 25.43
CA HIS A 132 1.90 -10.55 26.05
C HIS A 132 0.59 -9.88 25.60
N ARG A 133 0.66 -8.94 24.63
CA ARG A 133 -0.50 -8.21 24.10
C ARG A 133 -0.37 -8.00 22.59
N LYS A 134 -1.50 -7.99 21.87
CA LYS A 134 -1.51 -7.61 20.46
C LYS A 134 -0.96 -6.20 20.27
N GLN A 135 -0.16 -6.02 19.23
CA GLN A 135 0.49 -4.75 18.89
C GLN A 135 -0.17 -4.12 17.65
N LEU A 136 0.10 -2.84 17.40
CA LEU A 136 -0.23 -2.20 16.13
C LEU A 136 0.90 -2.46 15.12
N TYR A 137 0.57 -3.08 13.99
CA TYR A 137 1.53 -3.43 12.95
C TYR A 137 2.20 -2.18 12.35
N GLY A 138 1.45 -1.10 12.17
CA GLY A 138 2.01 0.15 11.64
C GLY A 138 2.97 0.86 12.58
N GLU A 139 2.76 0.77 13.90
CA GLU A 139 3.76 1.26 14.86
C GLU A 139 5.05 0.45 14.74
N LEU A 140 4.93 -0.87 14.57
CA LEU A 140 6.08 -1.74 14.36
C LEU A 140 6.82 -1.39 13.06
N CYS A 141 6.09 -1.19 11.96
CA CYS A 141 6.65 -0.74 10.68
C CYS A 141 7.42 0.58 10.83
N GLN A 142 6.85 1.56 11.55
CA GLN A 142 7.50 2.84 11.79
C GLN A 142 8.77 2.68 12.63
N HIS A 143 8.74 1.89 13.70
CA HIS A 143 9.93 1.62 14.51
C HIS A 143 11.00 0.88 13.71
N TYR A 144 10.61 -0.08 12.86
CA TYR A 144 11.51 -0.81 11.97
C TYR A 144 12.22 0.17 11.04
N TYR A 145 11.47 0.96 10.26
CA TYR A 145 12.03 1.91 9.32
C TYR A 145 12.97 2.92 10.02
N ASN A 146 12.52 3.54 11.12
CA ASN A 146 13.34 4.50 11.85
C ASN A 146 14.64 3.90 12.40
N THR A 147 14.65 2.60 12.71
CA THR A 147 15.85 1.88 13.15
C THR A 147 16.77 1.56 11.97
N ARG A 148 16.22 1.19 10.81
CA ARG A 148 16.99 1.04 9.56
C ARG A 148 17.65 2.36 9.14
N GLN A 149 16.96 3.49 9.31
CA GLN A 149 17.51 4.83 9.06
C GLN A 149 18.67 5.22 10.01
N GLN A 150 18.87 4.50 11.12
CA GLN A 150 20.04 4.67 11.99
C GLN A 150 21.26 3.86 11.48
N GLY A 151 21.15 3.20 10.33
CA GLY A 151 22.22 2.42 9.71
C GLY A 151 22.32 0.97 10.20
N LEU A 152 21.40 0.52 11.06
CA LEU A 152 21.33 -0.89 11.48
C LEU A 152 20.82 -1.74 10.32
N ASP A 153 21.41 -2.92 10.12
CA ASP A 153 20.90 -3.88 9.14
C ASP A 153 19.57 -4.51 9.59
N ARG A 154 18.98 -5.37 8.74
CA ARG A 154 17.72 -6.06 9.02
C ARG A 154 17.78 -6.88 10.32
N ALA A 155 18.82 -7.71 10.49
CA ALA A 155 18.94 -8.60 11.64
C ALA A 155 19.10 -7.82 12.94
N GLN A 156 19.95 -6.79 12.95
CA GLN A 156 20.15 -5.89 14.08
C GLN A 156 18.88 -5.11 14.41
N THR A 157 18.13 -4.68 13.39
CA THR A 157 16.87 -3.96 13.58
C THR A 157 15.81 -4.86 14.22
N LEU A 158 15.64 -6.08 13.70
CA LEU A 158 14.68 -7.05 14.26
C LEU A 158 15.03 -7.42 15.70
N ALA A 159 16.30 -7.71 16.00
CA ALA A 159 16.74 -7.99 17.37
C ALA A 159 16.39 -6.84 18.34
N ARG A 160 16.65 -5.59 17.91
CA ARG A 160 16.34 -4.41 18.71
C ARG A 160 14.83 -4.20 18.90
N LEU A 161 14.01 -4.54 17.90
CA LEU A 161 12.56 -4.53 18.05
C LEU A 161 12.11 -5.61 19.03
N THR A 162 12.60 -6.84 18.90
CA THR A 162 12.30 -7.95 19.81
C THR A 162 12.58 -7.54 21.27
N GLU A 163 13.75 -6.98 21.55
CA GLU A 163 14.09 -6.47 22.89
C GLU A 163 13.12 -5.39 23.39
N ARG A 164 12.79 -4.42 22.52
CA ARG A 164 11.88 -3.31 22.85
C ARG A 164 10.48 -3.82 23.20
N TYR A 165 9.96 -4.77 22.44
CA TYR A 165 8.59 -5.26 22.58
C TYR A 165 8.46 -6.33 23.67
N ALA A 166 9.50 -7.13 23.92
CA ALA A 166 9.59 -8.02 25.07
C ALA A 166 9.61 -7.25 26.41
N ALA A 167 10.23 -6.06 26.44
CA ALA A 167 10.32 -5.24 27.65
C ALA A 167 9.03 -4.46 27.98
N GLN A 168 8.00 -4.50 27.12
CA GLN A 168 6.75 -3.78 27.40
C GLN A 168 5.96 -4.52 28.50
N PRO A 169 5.58 -3.82 29.59
CA PRO A 169 4.75 -4.43 30.61
C PRO A 169 3.38 -4.80 30.02
N ALA A 170 2.81 -5.91 30.49
CA ALA A 170 1.42 -6.22 30.25
C ALA A 170 0.56 -5.04 30.74
N ALA A 171 -0.47 -4.68 29.98
CA ALA A 171 -1.39 -3.62 30.42
C ALA A 171 -1.95 -4.01 31.80
N PRO A 172 -2.02 -3.08 32.77
CA PRO A 172 -2.58 -3.38 34.08
C PRO A 172 -4.01 -3.88 33.89
N ALA A 173 -4.36 -4.97 34.57
CA ALA A 173 -5.73 -5.47 34.57
C ALA A 173 -6.65 -4.34 35.04
N THR A 174 -7.54 -3.87 34.16
CA THR A 174 -8.64 -2.99 34.53
C THR A 174 -9.56 -3.79 35.43
N THR A 175 -9.42 -3.61 36.75
CA THR A 175 -10.38 -4.08 37.73
C THR A 175 -11.71 -3.34 37.49
N PRO A 176 -12.85 -4.06 37.40
CA PRO A 176 -14.16 -3.46 37.12
C PRO A 176 -14.64 -2.51 38.22
#